data_AF-A0A9P1G4A2-F1
#
_entry.id   AF-A0A9P1G4A2-F1
#
_cell.length_a   1.000
_cell.length_b   1.000
_cell.length_c   1.000
_cell.angle_alpha   90.00
_cell.angle_beta   90.00
_cell.angle_gamma   90.00
#
_symmetry.space_group_name_H-M   'P 1'
#
loop_
_entity.id
_entity.type
_entity.pdbx_description
1 polymer ?
#
loop_
_entity_poly.entity_id
_entity_poly.type
_entity_poly.pdbx_seq_one_letter_code
_entity_poly.pdbx_strand_id
1 'polypeptide(L)'
;MSPDDIVRFTAAISICLAFLEPAHPSKARAMNIQEDRISNFDKLITACRNILQTCGHTKYLSSIYELWHQASQSLYLLERMMWPEQPPETALHLILPAEHRPLTDLMLDSFDEHHNSILQAIPALEAFHSWFTQSYDTSLHHDFNVVVLDAKLLLRSAEVLIRMKGRFRTLQPTGPSADPIDLDEDAPNATSAATPSPDTQPSASSTSRTTLEWYCVLPGECVAWSQRSDVVSPHCMANTGLCDE
;
A
#
# COMPACT_ATOMS: atom_id res chain seq x y z
N MET A 1 -7.22 -20.30 -20.82
CA MET A 1 -6.88 -18.97 -21.34
C MET A 1 -6.97 -19.06 -22.85
N SER A 2 -7.86 -18.27 -23.47
CA SER A 2 -8.00 -18.29 -24.93
C SER A 2 -6.83 -17.55 -25.59
N PRO A 3 -6.54 -17.79 -26.89
CA PRO A 3 -5.51 -17.04 -27.61
C PRO A 3 -5.72 -15.52 -27.54
N ASP A 4 -6.96 -15.06 -27.61
CA ASP A 4 -7.30 -13.64 -27.51
C ASP A 4 -6.98 -13.07 -26.13
N ASP A 5 -7.20 -13.86 -25.06
CA ASP A 5 -6.84 -13.45 -23.70
C ASP A 5 -5.32 -13.33 -23.53
N ILE A 6 -4.54 -14.21 -24.17
CA ILE A 6 -3.07 -14.14 -24.16
C ILE A 6 -2.62 -12.83 -24.83
N VAL A 7 -3.14 -12.53 -26.02
CA VAL A 7 -2.77 -11.33 -26.76
C VAL A 7 -3.10 -10.06 -25.97
N ARG A 8 -4.32 -9.98 -25.42
CA ARG A 8 -4.76 -8.84 -24.59
C ARG A 8 -3.86 -8.66 -23.36
N PHE A 9 -3.59 -9.76 -22.66
CA PHE A 9 -2.78 -9.74 -21.46
C PHE A 9 -1.33 -9.33 -21.74
N THR A 10 -0.72 -9.90 -22.79
CA THR A 10 0.62 -9.52 -23.21
C THR A 10 0.68 -8.05 -23.63
N ALA A 11 -0.31 -7.57 -24.39
CA ALA A 11 -0.38 -6.17 -24.77
C ALA A 11 -0.48 -5.24 -23.55
N ALA A 12 -1.31 -5.58 -22.56
CA ALA A 12 -1.44 -4.81 -21.32
C ALA A 12 -0.11 -4.76 -20.55
N ILE A 13 0.57 -5.90 -20.38
CA ILE A 13 1.89 -5.94 -19.75
C ILE A 13 2.91 -5.09 -20.52
N SER A 14 2.93 -5.17 -21.85
CA SER A 14 3.84 -4.38 -22.68
C SER A 14 3.59 -2.87 -22.54
N ILE A 15 2.34 -2.43 -22.47
CA ILE A 15 1.98 -1.02 -22.21
C ILE A 15 2.46 -0.60 -20.81
N CYS A 16 2.23 -1.44 -19.80
CA CYS A 16 2.70 -1.20 -18.44
C CYS A 16 4.23 -1.12 -18.36
N LEU A 17 4.96 -2.00 -19.05
CA LEU A 17 6.42 -1.95 -19.13
C LEU A 17 6.91 -0.68 -19.83
N ALA A 18 6.28 -0.29 -20.94
CA ALA A 18 6.60 0.96 -21.64
C ALA A 18 6.36 2.20 -20.77
N PHE A 19 5.41 2.14 -19.83
CA PHE A 19 5.29 3.18 -18.80
C PHE A 19 6.50 3.17 -17.88
N LEU A 20 6.92 2.01 -17.38
CA LEU A 20 8.04 1.93 -16.43
C LEU A 20 9.39 2.31 -17.05
N GLU A 21 9.53 2.31 -18.37
CA GLU A 21 10.77 2.65 -19.10
C GLU A 21 10.67 4.02 -19.82
N PRO A 22 10.94 5.14 -19.14
CA PRO A 22 10.84 6.46 -19.75
C PRO A 22 11.95 6.72 -20.77
N ALA A 23 11.55 7.09 -22.00
CA ALA A 23 12.48 7.62 -22.99
C ALA A 23 12.80 9.10 -22.71
N HIS A 24 13.99 9.38 -22.17
CA HIS A 24 14.45 10.76 -21.94
C HIS A 24 15.94 10.93 -22.29
N PRO A 25 16.35 12.02 -22.96
CA PRO A 25 17.73 12.20 -23.43
C PRO A 25 18.77 12.30 -22.30
N SER A 26 18.37 12.87 -21.16
CA SER A 26 19.19 12.86 -19.94
C SER A 26 18.93 11.59 -19.13
N LYS A 27 19.98 10.78 -18.93
CA LYS A 27 19.94 9.54 -18.15
C LYS A 27 19.49 9.77 -16.70
N ALA A 28 20.00 10.80 -16.04
CA ALA A 28 19.62 11.12 -14.65
C ALA A 28 18.12 11.44 -14.52
N ARG A 29 17.57 12.20 -15.47
CA ARG A 29 16.12 12.46 -15.49
C ARG A 29 15.30 11.22 -15.82
N ALA A 30 15.78 10.37 -16.73
CA ALA A 30 15.12 9.10 -17.04
C ALA A 30 15.02 8.21 -15.79
N MET A 31 16.09 8.12 -15.00
CA MET A 31 16.11 7.35 -13.75
C MET A 31 15.11 7.90 -12.73
N ASN A 32 15.10 9.21 -12.47
CA ASN A 32 14.14 9.79 -11.52
C ASN A 32 12.68 9.54 -11.95
N ILE A 33 12.38 9.67 -13.25
CA ILE A 33 11.03 9.38 -13.76
C ILE A 33 10.70 7.90 -13.59
N GLN A 34 11.67 7.01 -13.84
CA GLN A 34 11.48 5.57 -13.69
C GLN A 34 11.18 5.22 -12.22
N GLU A 35 11.94 5.76 -11.27
CA GLU A 35 11.71 5.58 -9.83
C GLU A 35 10.31 6.07 -9.41
N ASP A 36 9.90 7.24 -9.88
CA ASP A 36 8.55 7.77 -9.61
C ASP A 36 7.46 6.85 -10.17
N ARG A 37 7.66 6.29 -11.37
CA ARG A 37 6.69 5.40 -12.02
C ARG A 37 6.63 4.03 -11.35
N ILE A 38 7.77 3.49 -10.91
CA ILE A 38 7.84 2.28 -10.08
C ILE A 38 7.07 2.49 -8.78
N SER A 39 7.35 3.58 -8.06
CA SER A 39 6.65 3.95 -6.82
C SER A 39 5.13 4.08 -7.03
N ASN A 40 4.71 4.60 -8.18
CA ASN A 40 3.29 4.68 -8.54
C ASN A 40 2.68 3.29 -8.74
N PHE A 41 3.37 2.38 -9.41
CA PHE A 41 2.91 1.00 -9.57
C PHE A 41 2.84 0.25 -8.25
N ASP A 42 3.80 0.43 -7.35
CA ASP A 42 3.75 -0.16 -6.00
C ASP A 42 2.51 0.28 -5.22
N LYS A 43 2.16 1.57 -5.28
CA LYS A 43 0.94 2.10 -4.66
C LYS A 43 -0.30 1.44 -5.26
N LEU A 44 -0.36 1.28 -6.58
CA LEU A 44 -1.46 0.62 -7.28
C LEU A 44 -1.60 -0.85 -6.88
N ILE A 45 -0.49 -1.59 -6.93
CA ILE A 45 -0.44 -3.02 -6.60
C ILE A 45 -0.90 -3.22 -5.15
N THR A 46 -0.37 -2.41 -4.23
CA THR A 46 -0.71 -2.48 -2.80
C THR A 46 -2.19 -2.20 -2.57
N ALA A 47 -2.74 -1.13 -3.14
CA ALA A 47 -4.16 -0.80 -2.98
C ALA A 47 -5.09 -1.87 -3.56
N CYS A 48 -4.81 -2.33 -4.78
CA CYS A 48 -5.63 -3.35 -5.43
C CYS A 48 -5.57 -4.67 -4.64
N ARG A 49 -4.36 -5.07 -4.20
CA ARG A 49 -4.18 -6.21 -3.30
C ARG A 49 -5.02 -6.05 -2.03
N ASN A 50 -4.94 -4.93 -1.32
CA ASN A 50 -5.67 -4.73 -0.08
C ASN A 50 -7.19 -4.84 -0.27
N ILE A 51 -7.73 -4.29 -1.38
CA ILE A 51 -9.14 -4.44 -1.74
C ILE A 51 -9.48 -5.91 -2.00
N LEU A 52 -8.69 -6.61 -2.81
CA LEU A 52 -8.95 -8.01 -3.18
C LEU A 52 -8.79 -8.98 -2.00
N GLN A 53 -7.85 -8.74 -1.09
CA GLN A 53 -7.67 -9.55 0.11
C GLN A 53 -8.78 -9.32 1.15
N THR A 54 -9.46 -8.17 1.08
CA THR A 54 -10.61 -7.86 1.95
C THR A 54 -11.92 -8.38 1.36
N CYS A 55 -12.16 -8.11 0.07
CA CYS A 55 -13.44 -8.38 -0.59
C CYS A 55 -13.48 -9.68 -1.42
N GLY A 56 -12.32 -10.24 -1.77
CA GLY A 56 -12.19 -11.36 -2.70
C GLY A 56 -12.25 -10.93 -4.17
N HIS A 57 -12.26 -11.93 -5.06
CA HIS A 57 -12.31 -11.72 -6.50
C HIS A 57 -13.74 -11.88 -7.03
N THR A 58 -14.55 -10.85 -6.81
CA THR A 58 -15.92 -10.78 -7.35
C THR A 58 -15.92 -10.28 -8.79
N LYS A 59 -17.01 -10.56 -9.53
CA LYS A 59 -17.18 -10.11 -10.92
C LYS A 59 -17.06 -8.59 -11.08
N TYR A 60 -17.55 -7.82 -10.10
CA TYR A 60 -17.47 -6.35 -10.10
C TYR A 60 -16.09 -5.81 -9.68
N LEU A 61 -15.18 -6.66 -9.19
CA LEU A 61 -13.78 -6.31 -8.92
C LEU A 61 -12.82 -6.90 -9.96
N SER A 62 -13.34 -7.39 -11.09
CA SER A 62 -12.54 -7.96 -12.18
C SER A 62 -11.51 -6.95 -12.71
N SER A 63 -11.89 -5.69 -12.90
CA SER A 63 -10.97 -4.63 -13.33
C SER A 63 -9.86 -4.33 -12.31
N ILE A 64 -10.16 -4.39 -11.00
CA ILE A 64 -9.15 -4.26 -9.93
C ILE A 64 -8.20 -5.45 -9.95
N TYR A 65 -8.70 -6.66 -10.15
CA TYR A 65 -7.88 -7.86 -10.30
C TYR A 65 -6.99 -7.78 -11.53
N GLU A 66 -7.54 -7.40 -12.69
CA GLU A 66 -6.79 -7.26 -13.93
C GLU A 66 -5.70 -6.18 -13.82
N LEU A 67 -6.03 -5.03 -13.24
CA LEU A 67 -5.07 -3.96 -12.98
C LEU A 67 -3.94 -4.44 -12.06
N TRP A 68 -4.29 -5.10 -10.94
CA TRP A 68 -3.29 -5.69 -10.04
C TRP A 68 -2.40 -6.71 -10.76
N HIS A 69 -3.00 -7.59 -11.56
CA HIS A 69 -2.29 -8.67 -12.22
C HIS A 69 -1.32 -8.13 -13.28
N GLN A 70 -1.79 -7.20 -14.12
CA GLN A 70 -0.99 -6.59 -15.18
C GLN A 70 0.13 -5.72 -14.59
N ALA A 71 -0.16 -4.91 -13.57
CA ALA A 71 0.85 -4.07 -12.91
C ALA A 71 1.92 -4.94 -12.20
N SER A 72 1.50 -5.92 -11.40
CA SER A 72 2.42 -6.83 -10.70
C SER A 72 3.33 -7.60 -11.67
N GLN A 73 2.77 -8.09 -12.79
CA GLN A 73 3.55 -8.83 -13.77
C GLN A 73 4.54 -7.93 -14.52
N SER A 74 4.14 -6.70 -14.85
CA SER A 74 5.07 -5.74 -15.47
C SER A 74 6.22 -5.35 -14.54
N LEU A 75 5.94 -5.13 -13.25
CA LEU A 75 6.97 -4.77 -12.29
C LEU A 75 7.91 -5.96 -12.01
N TYR A 76 7.36 -7.16 -11.87
CA TYR A 76 8.14 -8.40 -11.79
C TYR A 76 9.08 -8.59 -13.00
N LEU A 77 8.59 -8.32 -14.22
CA LEU A 77 9.42 -8.41 -15.42
C LEU A 77 10.52 -7.33 -15.43
N LEU A 78 10.19 -6.10 -15.04
CA LEU A 78 11.17 -5.02 -14.90
C LEU A 78 12.27 -5.41 -13.90
N GLU A 79 11.92 -5.91 -12.72
CA GLU A 79 12.87 -6.35 -11.70
C GLU A 79 13.84 -7.40 -12.26
N ARG A 80 13.32 -8.39 -13.00
CA ARG A 80 14.14 -9.42 -13.64
C ARG A 80 15.05 -8.91 -14.75
N MET A 81 14.67 -7.83 -15.43
CA MET A 81 15.49 -7.19 -16.45
C MET A 81 16.60 -6.32 -15.83
N MET A 82 16.27 -5.60 -14.76
CA MET A 82 17.18 -4.67 -14.09
C MET A 82 18.15 -5.37 -13.13
N TRP A 83 17.70 -6.42 -12.45
CA TRP A 83 18.46 -7.15 -11.43
C TRP A 83 18.31 -8.67 -11.60
N PRO A 84 18.90 -9.26 -12.66
CA PRO A 84 18.70 -10.69 -12.97
C PRO A 84 19.23 -11.64 -11.90
N GLU A 85 20.20 -11.21 -11.10
CA GLU A 85 20.81 -12.02 -10.04
C GLU A 85 20.02 -11.99 -8.72
N GLN A 86 19.06 -11.06 -8.57
CA GLN A 86 18.27 -10.92 -7.36
C GLN A 86 16.91 -11.60 -7.54
N PRO A 87 16.38 -12.25 -6.50
CA PRO A 87 15.01 -12.72 -6.53
C PRO A 87 14.07 -11.50 -6.62
N PRO A 88 13.07 -11.53 -7.51
CA PRO A 88 12.10 -10.46 -7.61
C PRO A 88 11.28 -10.34 -6.32
N GLU A 89 11.06 -9.11 -5.88
CA GLU A 89 10.33 -8.77 -4.66
C GLU A 89 8.82 -8.62 -4.92
N THR A 90 8.44 -8.29 -6.15
CA THR A 90 7.02 -8.07 -6.50
C THR A 90 6.17 -9.32 -6.25
N ALA A 91 5.18 -9.18 -5.37
CA ALA A 91 4.27 -10.27 -5.02
C ALA A 91 3.29 -10.59 -6.17
N LEU A 92 3.41 -11.80 -6.73
CA LEU A 92 2.52 -12.31 -7.78
C LEU A 92 1.33 -13.13 -7.24
N HIS A 93 1.18 -13.24 -5.92
CA HIS A 93 0.15 -14.07 -5.29
C HIS A 93 -0.74 -13.24 -4.37
N LEU A 94 -2.04 -13.56 -4.37
CA LEU A 94 -3.04 -12.98 -3.47
C LEU A 94 -3.50 -14.05 -2.49
N ILE A 95 -3.67 -13.63 -1.23
CA ILE A 95 -4.39 -14.42 -0.22
C ILE A 95 -5.82 -13.90 -0.20
N LEU A 96 -6.72 -14.57 -0.92
CA LEU A 96 -8.12 -14.16 -1.02
C LEU A 96 -8.94 -14.71 0.18
N PRO A 97 -9.99 -14.01 0.61
CA PRO A 97 -10.92 -14.54 1.60
C PRO A 97 -11.65 -15.76 1.04
N ALA A 98 -12.06 -16.67 1.94
CA ALA A 98 -12.77 -17.90 1.56
C ALA A 98 -14.12 -17.63 0.88
N GLU A 99 -14.78 -16.54 1.26
CA GLU A 99 -16.04 -16.07 0.68
C GLU A 99 -15.89 -14.66 0.15
N HIS A 100 -16.59 -14.38 -0.95
CA HIS A 100 -16.69 -13.06 -1.54
C HIS A 100 -17.46 -12.11 -0.61
N ARG A 101 -16.94 -10.90 -0.43
CA ARG A 101 -17.51 -9.88 0.46
C ARG A 101 -17.84 -8.59 -0.28
N PRO A 102 -18.87 -7.85 0.16
CA PRO A 102 -19.24 -6.60 -0.48
C PRO A 102 -18.16 -5.53 -0.30
N LEU A 103 -18.15 -4.53 -1.18
CA LEU A 103 -17.20 -3.41 -1.09
C LEU A 103 -17.36 -2.59 0.21
N THR A 104 -18.55 -2.65 0.83
CA THR A 104 -18.81 -2.00 2.13
C THR A 104 -17.95 -2.53 3.26
N ASP A 105 -17.37 -3.73 3.13
CA ASP A 105 -16.46 -4.29 4.14
C ASP A 105 -15.16 -3.48 4.29
N LEU A 106 -14.82 -2.64 3.31
CA LEU A 106 -13.74 -1.66 3.44
C LEU A 106 -14.02 -0.62 4.55
N MET A 107 -15.25 -0.52 5.05
CA MET A 107 -15.60 0.32 6.18
C MET A 107 -15.35 -0.35 7.54
N LEU A 108 -14.94 -1.61 7.59
CA LEU A 108 -14.63 -2.30 8.84
C LEU A 108 -13.32 -1.81 9.45
N ASP A 109 -13.18 -1.93 10.77
CA ASP A 109 -12.01 -1.44 11.51
C ASP A 109 -10.72 -2.18 11.16
N SER A 110 -10.84 -3.44 10.74
CA SER A 110 -9.71 -4.22 10.23
C SER A 110 -9.06 -3.63 8.97
N PHE A 111 -9.75 -2.74 8.24
CA PHE A 111 -9.25 -2.13 7.02
C PHE A 111 -8.55 -0.77 7.24
N ASP A 112 -8.56 -0.25 8.47
CA ASP A 112 -8.07 1.10 8.78
C ASP A 112 -6.61 1.33 8.39
N GLU A 113 -5.75 0.32 8.60
CA GLU A 113 -4.33 0.39 8.26
C GLU A 113 -4.09 0.53 6.74
N HIS A 114 -5.03 0.09 5.92
CA HIS A 114 -4.92 0.14 4.47
C HIS A 114 -5.52 1.40 3.84
N HIS A 115 -6.18 2.27 4.61
CA HIS A 115 -6.83 3.47 4.08
C HIS A 115 -5.89 4.35 3.25
N ASN A 116 -4.67 4.57 3.75
CA ASN A 116 -3.68 5.41 3.06
C ASN A 116 -3.26 4.82 1.71
N SER A 117 -3.20 3.48 1.59
CA SER A 117 -2.84 2.82 0.33
C SER A 117 -3.84 3.16 -0.78
N ILE A 118 -5.14 3.17 -0.48
CA ILE A 118 -6.19 3.52 -1.44
C ILE A 118 -6.07 4.98 -1.87
N LEU A 119 -5.85 5.89 -0.92
CA LEU A 119 -5.72 7.32 -1.20
C LEU A 119 -4.49 7.64 -2.06
N GLN A 120 -3.39 6.90 -1.89
CA GLN A 120 -2.16 7.07 -2.67
C GLN A 120 -2.24 6.45 -4.06
N ALA A 121 -2.99 5.35 -4.24
CA ALA A 121 -3.15 4.67 -5.52
C ALA A 121 -3.93 5.49 -6.54
N ILE A 122 -4.87 6.33 -6.09
CA ILE A 122 -5.68 7.16 -6.96
C ILE A 122 -4.84 8.11 -7.84
N PRO A 123 -3.99 9.01 -7.29
CA PRO A 123 -3.17 9.89 -8.13
C PRO A 123 -2.17 9.10 -8.98
N ALA A 124 -1.70 7.94 -8.51
CA ALA A 124 -0.85 7.05 -9.30
C ALA A 124 -1.58 6.51 -10.55
N LEU A 125 -2.84 6.07 -10.41
CA LEU A 125 -3.64 5.58 -11.53
C LEU A 125 -3.98 6.70 -12.51
N GLU A 126 -4.22 7.90 -12.00
CA GLU A 126 -4.47 9.09 -12.82
C GLU A 126 -3.25 9.49 -13.64
N ALA A 127 -2.06 9.46 -13.04
CA ALA A 127 -0.82 9.71 -13.75
C ALA A 127 -0.57 8.66 -14.86
N PHE A 128 -0.79 7.38 -14.55
CA PHE A 128 -0.68 6.30 -15.52
C PHE A 128 -1.68 6.45 -16.67
N HIS A 129 -2.96 6.67 -16.38
CA HIS A 129 -4.01 6.83 -17.39
C HIS A 129 -3.77 8.07 -18.27
N SER A 130 -3.33 9.17 -17.67
CA SER A 130 -2.95 10.38 -18.40
C SER A 130 -1.81 10.11 -19.38
N TRP A 131 -0.77 9.41 -18.95
CA TRP A 131 0.32 9.00 -19.85
C TRP A 131 -0.17 8.05 -20.95
N PHE A 132 -1.01 7.07 -20.61
CA PHE A 132 -1.52 6.08 -21.56
C PHE A 132 -2.32 6.74 -22.69
N THR A 133 -3.24 7.64 -22.35
CA THR A 133 -4.05 8.37 -23.33
C THR A 133 -3.25 9.36 -24.19
N GLN A 134 -2.08 9.79 -23.72
CA GLN A 134 -1.15 10.61 -24.51
C GLN A 134 -0.25 9.78 -25.43
N SER A 135 0.04 8.53 -25.06
CA SER A 135 1.04 7.70 -25.74
C SER A 135 0.43 6.66 -26.69
N TYR A 136 -0.83 6.26 -26.45
CA TYR A 136 -1.50 5.18 -27.18
C TYR A 136 -2.89 5.59 -27.66
N ASP A 137 -3.34 4.97 -28.75
CA ASP A 137 -4.72 5.09 -29.22
C ASP A 137 -5.67 4.27 -28.34
N THR A 138 -6.60 4.95 -27.67
CA THR A 138 -7.59 4.35 -26.78
C THR A 138 -8.63 3.50 -27.52
N SER A 139 -8.81 3.70 -28.83
CA SER A 139 -9.71 2.91 -29.66
C SER A 139 -9.08 1.54 -29.96
N LEU A 140 -7.77 1.52 -30.24
CA LEU A 140 -7.02 0.28 -30.48
C LEU A 140 -6.89 -0.55 -29.19
N HIS A 141 -6.67 0.14 -28.07
CA HIS A 141 -6.51 -0.48 -26.75
C HIS A 141 -7.78 -0.33 -25.90
N HIS A 142 -8.95 -0.45 -26.52
CA HIS A 142 -10.24 -0.20 -25.88
C HIS A 142 -10.46 -1.05 -24.62
N ASP A 143 -10.24 -2.37 -24.72
CA ASP A 143 -10.44 -3.29 -23.60
C ASP A 143 -9.59 -2.90 -22.38
N PHE A 144 -8.31 -2.58 -22.61
CA PHE A 144 -7.40 -2.13 -21.56
C PHE A 144 -7.84 -0.77 -20.97
N ASN A 145 -8.23 0.18 -21.82
CA ASN A 145 -8.71 1.48 -21.37
C ASN A 145 -9.97 1.36 -20.50
N VAL A 146 -10.90 0.46 -20.85
CA VAL A 146 -12.11 0.20 -20.05
C VAL A 146 -11.74 -0.36 -18.67
N VAL A 147 -10.80 -1.29 -18.60
CA VAL A 147 -10.29 -1.85 -17.33
C VAL A 147 -9.72 -0.74 -16.44
N VAL A 148 -8.87 0.13 -17.00
CA VAL A 148 -8.26 1.24 -16.24
C VAL A 148 -9.31 2.24 -15.75
N LEU A 149 -10.29 2.59 -16.58
CA LEU A 149 -11.37 3.50 -16.22
C LEU A 149 -12.28 2.93 -15.12
N ASP A 150 -12.64 1.65 -15.23
CA ASP A 150 -13.46 0.96 -14.23
C ASP A 150 -12.72 0.80 -12.90
N ALA A 151 -11.45 0.39 -12.94
CA ALA A 151 -10.60 0.32 -11.75
C ALA A 151 -10.47 1.70 -11.07
N LYS A 152 -10.35 2.78 -11.85
CA LYS A 152 -10.35 4.15 -11.33
C LYS A 152 -11.66 4.49 -10.61
N LEU A 153 -12.80 4.13 -11.19
CA LEU A 153 -14.10 4.35 -10.57
C LEU A 153 -14.26 3.56 -9.26
N LEU A 154 -13.78 2.31 -9.23
CA LEU A 154 -13.82 1.46 -8.04
C LEU A 154 -12.90 1.99 -6.92
N LEU A 155 -11.69 2.45 -7.25
CA LEU A 155 -10.80 3.10 -6.27
C LEU A 155 -11.41 4.38 -5.70
N ARG A 156 -12.04 5.20 -6.55
CA ARG A 156 -12.79 6.39 -6.09
C ARG A 156 -13.97 6.03 -5.20
N SER A 157 -14.67 4.93 -5.51
CA SER A 157 -15.76 4.43 -4.68
C SER A 157 -15.25 3.97 -3.31
N ALA A 158 -14.12 3.26 -3.26
CA ALA A 158 -13.45 2.89 -2.01
C ALA A 158 -13.02 4.12 -1.19
N GLU A 159 -12.45 5.15 -1.83
CA GLU A 159 -12.12 6.43 -1.18
C GLU A 159 -13.35 7.08 -0.53
N VAL A 160 -14.49 7.09 -1.21
CA VAL A 160 -15.74 7.65 -0.67
C VAL A 160 -16.20 6.88 0.57
N LEU A 161 -16.14 5.55 0.55
CA LEU A 161 -16.48 4.71 1.71
C LEU A 161 -15.56 4.98 2.91
N ILE A 162 -14.26 5.07 2.67
CA ILE A 162 -13.25 5.37 3.71
C ILE A 162 -13.52 6.76 4.32
N ARG A 163 -13.76 7.78 3.48
CA ARG A 163 -14.08 9.14 3.95
C ARG A 163 -15.41 9.18 4.69
N MET A 164 -16.40 8.43 4.25
CA MET A 164 -17.70 8.31 4.91
C MET A 164 -17.56 7.70 6.30
N LYS A 165 -16.76 6.63 6.44
CA LYS A 165 -16.41 6.05 7.74
C LYS A 165 -15.76 7.08 8.66
N GLY A 166 -14.78 7.83 8.14
CA GLY A 166 -14.13 8.91 8.89
C GLY A 166 -15.12 9.94 9.42
N ARG A 167 -16.07 10.37 8.57
CA ARG A 167 -17.13 11.31 8.98
C ARG A 167 -18.03 10.75 10.08
N PHE A 168 -18.43 9.47 9.99
CA PHE A 168 -19.23 8.85 11.05
C PHE A 168 -18.50 8.80 12.38
N ARG A 169 -17.20 8.48 12.38
CA ARG A 169 -16.38 8.51 13.59
C ARG A 169 -16.26 9.92 14.19
N THR A 170 -16.10 10.95 13.35
CA THR A 170 -16.03 12.34 13.84
C THR A 170 -17.35 12.87 14.38
N LEU A 171 -18.48 12.33 13.92
CA LEU A 171 -19.83 12.72 14.36
C LEU A 171 -20.31 11.89 15.55
N GLN A 172 -19.61 10.81 15.89
CA GLN A 172 -19.92 10.01 17.06
C GLN A 172 -19.69 10.90 18.29
N PRO A 173 -20.73 11.16 19.11
CA PRO A 173 -20.56 11.95 20.32
C PRO A 173 -19.53 11.23 21.18
N THR A 174 -18.41 11.89 21.47
CA THR A 174 -17.53 11.51 22.57
C THR A 174 -18.32 11.78 23.85
N GLY A 175 -19.24 10.86 24.17
CA GLY A 175 -19.89 10.85 25.47
C GLY A 175 -18.80 10.68 26.52
N PRO A 176 -18.89 11.37 27.68
CA PRO A 176 -18.03 11.04 28.79
C PRO A 176 -18.19 9.55 29.06
N SER A 177 -17.08 8.86 29.32
CA SER A 177 -17.09 7.58 30.03
C SER A 177 -18.12 7.73 31.14
N ALA A 178 -19.28 7.08 30.99
CA ALA A 178 -20.20 6.97 32.09
C ALA A 178 -19.44 6.12 33.10
N ASP A 179 -18.83 6.79 34.08
CA ASP A 179 -18.53 6.19 35.37
C ASP A 179 -19.73 5.31 35.71
N PRO A 180 -19.53 4.05 36.12
CA PRO A 180 -20.65 3.21 36.52
C PRO A 180 -21.41 4.01 37.57
N ILE A 181 -22.66 4.34 37.26
CA ILE A 181 -23.56 4.96 38.22
C ILE A 181 -23.72 3.92 39.33
N ASP A 182 -22.99 4.13 40.41
CA ASP A 182 -23.07 3.34 41.63
C ASP A 182 -24.41 3.70 42.30
N LEU A 183 -25.47 3.03 41.85
CA LEU A 183 -26.73 2.99 42.55
C LEU A 183 -26.59 1.96 43.67
N ASP A 184 -25.96 2.34 44.78
CA ASP A 184 -26.32 1.90 46.13
C ASP A 184 -25.30 2.44 47.15
N GLU A 185 -25.56 3.65 47.65
CA GLU A 185 -24.98 4.11 48.92
C GLU A 185 -26.11 4.19 49.95
N ASP A 186 -26.29 3.13 50.74
CA ASP A 186 -26.44 3.27 52.19
C ASP A 186 -26.33 1.94 52.99
N ALA A 187 -25.45 2.00 54.01
CA ALA A 187 -25.41 1.24 55.27
C ALA A 187 -24.48 0.00 55.39
N PRO A 188 -23.92 -0.29 56.58
CA PRO A 188 -22.48 -0.14 56.83
C PRO A 188 -21.75 -1.39 57.36
N ASN A 189 -20.41 -1.32 57.31
CA ASN A 189 -19.42 -2.01 58.16
C ASN A 189 -19.37 -3.56 58.18
N ALA A 190 -18.28 -4.12 57.65
CA ALA A 190 -17.48 -5.13 58.35
C ALA A 190 -16.08 -5.30 57.71
N THR A 191 -15.09 -4.78 58.43
CA THR A 191 -13.67 -5.16 58.54
C THR A 191 -13.23 -6.52 57.99
N SER A 192 -12.17 -6.54 57.18
CA SER A 192 -10.93 -7.36 57.34
C SER A 192 -10.03 -7.17 56.11
N ALA A 193 -8.90 -6.46 56.20
CA ALA A 193 -7.58 -6.88 56.72
C ALA A 193 -6.62 -7.33 55.61
N ALA A 194 -5.44 -6.72 55.62
CA ALA A 194 -4.28 -6.85 54.74
C ALA A 194 -3.76 -8.31 54.62
N THR A 195 -2.91 -8.71 53.66
CA THR A 195 -1.51 -8.29 53.40
C THR A 195 -0.94 -9.12 52.18
N PRO A 196 0.37 -9.15 51.81
CA PRO A 196 0.90 -8.71 50.50
C PRO A 196 1.52 -9.82 49.59
N SER A 197 2.07 -9.39 48.45
CA SER A 197 2.87 -10.03 47.35
C SER A 197 4.03 -10.97 47.77
N PRO A 198 4.93 -11.52 46.89
CA PRO A 198 5.07 -11.45 45.41
C PRO A 198 5.48 -12.79 44.73
N ASP A 199 5.53 -12.83 43.39
CA ASP A 199 6.65 -13.37 42.56
C ASP A 199 6.16 -13.73 41.14
N THR A 200 6.58 -12.94 40.14
CA THR A 200 6.56 -13.37 38.74
C THR A 200 7.81 -12.85 38.04
N GLN A 201 8.66 -13.79 37.62
CA GLN A 201 9.89 -13.56 36.88
C GLN A 201 9.66 -12.83 35.54
N PRO A 202 10.65 -12.07 35.06
CA PRO A 202 10.59 -11.36 33.79
C PRO A 202 10.81 -12.34 32.62
N SER A 203 9.84 -12.42 31.70
CA SER A 203 10.07 -13.01 30.39
C SER A 203 10.75 -11.98 29.49
N ALA A 204 11.87 -12.41 28.90
CA ALA A 204 12.78 -11.60 28.12
C ALA A 204 12.11 -10.91 26.92
N SER A 205 12.30 -9.58 26.84
CA SER A 205 12.10 -8.80 25.64
C SER A 205 13.11 -9.23 24.57
N SER A 206 12.64 -9.87 23.50
CA SER A 206 13.41 -10.06 22.27
C SER A 206 13.49 -8.71 21.54
N THR A 207 14.51 -7.92 21.86
CA THR A 207 14.87 -6.73 21.09
C THR A 207 15.51 -7.21 19.79
N SER A 208 14.70 -7.45 18.76
CA SER A 208 15.22 -7.65 17.40
C SER A 208 15.83 -6.33 16.93
N ARG A 209 17.16 -6.27 17.04
CA ARG A 209 18.05 -5.25 16.52
C ARG A 209 17.74 -5.06 15.02
N THR A 210 17.23 -3.90 14.64
CA THR A 210 17.21 -3.47 13.24
C THR A 210 18.64 -3.16 12.82
N THR A 211 19.20 -4.01 11.96
CA THR A 211 20.46 -3.70 11.27
C THR A 211 20.10 -2.85 10.05
N LEU A 212 20.49 -1.57 10.05
CA LEU A 212 20.51 -0.75 8.84
C LEU A 212 21.70 -1.24 7.99
N GLU A 213 21.44 -1.96 6.91
CA GLU A 213 22.47 -2.33 5.95
C GLU A 213 22.64 -1.20 4.92
N TRP A 214 23.85 -0.68 4.85
CA TRP A 214 24.26 0.36 3.90
C TRP A 214 24.99 -0.30 2.74
N TYR A 215 24.59 0.00 1.50
CA TYR A 215 25.27 -0.50 0.32
C TYR A 215 25.83 0.64 -0.53
N CYS A 216 27.12 0.52 -0.82
CA CYS A 216 27.83 1.39 -1.76
C CYS A 216 27.60 0.87 -3.18
N VAL A 217 26.96 1.66 -4.03
CA VAL A 217 26.76 1.28 -5.44
C VAL A 217 28.03 1.55 -6.26
N LEU A 218 28.91 2.46 -5.79
CA LEU A 218 30.27 2.78 -6.28
C LEU A 218 31.11 3.41 -5.13
N PRO A 219 32.44 3.61 -5.25
CA PRO A 219 33.25 4.21 -4.18
C PRO A 219 32.77 5.63 -3.89
N GLY A 220 32.11 5.84 -2.75
CA GLY A 220 31.73 7.17 -2.24
C GLY A 220 30.23 7.49 -2.20
N GLU A 221 29.34 6.61 -2.65
CA GLU A 221 27.88 6.85 -2.57
C GLU A 221 27.16 5.72 -1.82
N CYS A 222 26.70 6.02 -0.61
CA CYS A 222 25.86 5.15 0.21
C CYS A 222 24.38 5.53 0.02
N VAL A 223 23.55 4.58 -0.41
CA VAL A 223 22.09 4.75 -0.45
C VAL A 223 21.47 3.90 0.66
N ALA A 224 20.59 4.50 1.48
CA ALA A 224 19.79 3.77 2.46
C ALA A 224 18.49 3.30 1.81
N TRP A 225 18.27 1.99 1.76
CA TRP A 225 16.95 1.40 1.49
C TRP A 225 16.43 0.82 2.81
N SER A 226 15.27 1.31 3.27
CA SER A 226 14.64 0.82 4.50
C SER A 226 13.67 -0.31 4.17
N GLN A 227 13.88 -1.46 4.82
CA GLN A 227 13.05 -2.67 4.72
C GLN A 227 11.67 -2.55 5.41
N ARG A 228 11.22 -1.34 5.76
CA ARG A 228 9.89 -1.08 6.35
C ARG A 228 9.38 0.29 5.92
N SER A 229 8.19 0.32 5.32
CA SER A 229 7.41 1.55 5.06
C SER A 229 6.54 1.96 6.25
N ASP A 230 6.91 1.59 7.48
CA ASP A 230 6.28 2.09 8.68
C ASP A 230 7.34 2.74 9.57
N VAL A 231 7.07 3.99 9.95
CA VAL A 231 7.88 4.97 10.73
C VAL A 231 8.52 6.05 9.85
N VAL A 232 7.72 7.08 9.56
CA VAL A 232 8.23 8.45 9.48
C VAL A 232 8.50 8.90 10.92
N SER A 233 9.72 9.32 11.23
CA SER A 233 9.97 10.15 12.41
C SER A 233 10.92 11.31 12.07
N PRO A 234 10.67 12.53 12.59
CA PRO A 234 11.33 13.75 12.16
C PRO A 234 12.48 14.10 13.10
N HIS A 235 13.72 14.13 12.61
CA HIS A 235 14.81 15.02 13.07
C HIS A 235 16.15 14.50 12.56
N CYS A 236 16.81 15.27 11.72
CA CYS A 236 18.25 15.50 11.87
C CYS A 236 18.53 16.96 11.54
N MET A 237 18.92 17.69 12.59
CA MET A 237 19.32 19.07 12.57
C MET A 237 20.57 19.29 11.71
N ALA A 238 20.66 20.51 11.19
CA ALA A 238 21.86 21.09 10.62
C ALA A 238 23.07 21.05 11.59
N ASN A 239 24.25 20.78 11.04
CA ASN A 239 25.52 21.41 11.44
C ASN A 239 26.57 21.08 10.36
N THR A 240 26.95 22.04 9.51
CA THR A 240 28.09 22.96 9.65
C THR A 240 29.45 22.27 9.78
N GLY A 241 30.27 22.44 8.73
CA GLY A 241 31.63 22.98 8.85
C GLY A 241 32.79 22.04 9.18
N LEU A 242 33.79 22.10 8.29
CA LEU A 242 35.22 21.77 8.45
C LEU A 242 35.62 20.29 8.63
N CYS A 243 36.47 19.81 7.71
CA CYS A 243 37.93 19.94 7.88
C CYS A 243 38.64 19.87 6.52
N ASP A 244 39.58 20.79 6.35
CA ASP A 244 40.63 20.86 5.33
C ASP A 244 41.72 19.79 5.53
N GLU A 245 42.51 19.63 4.45
CA GLU A 245 43.81 18.94 4.25
C GLU A 245 43.86 17.40 4.20
#